data_AF-A0A7C7QF44-F1
#
_entry.id   AF-A0A7C7QF44-F1
#
_cell.length_a   1.000
_cell.length_b   1.000
_cell.length_c   1.000
_cell.angle_alpha   90.00
_cell.angle_beta   90.00
_cell.angle_gamma   90.00
#
_symmetry.space_group_name_H-M   'P 1'
#
loop_
_entity.id
_entity.type
_entity.pdbx_description
1 polymer ?
#
loop_
_entity_poly.entity_id
_entity_poly.type
_entity_poly.pdbx_seq_one_letter_code
_entity_poly.pdbx_strand_id
1 'polypeptide(L)' 'AGAELGRFNMGSTVIVLFGPERVEWDKRIVADATVRMGERLGRRKT' A
#
# COMPACT_ATOMS: atom_id res chain seq x y z
N ALA A 1 -11.73 4.27 -7.40
CA ALA A 1 -11.70 3.40 -6.21
C ALA A 1 -10.53 2.44 -6.33
N GLY A 2 -9.89 2.04 -5.22
CA GLY A 2 -8.84 1.01 -5.27
C GLY A 2 -9.46 -0.33 -5.70
N ALA A 3 -8.83 -1.02 -6.65
CA ALA A 3 -9.27 -2.33 -7.14
C ALA A 3 -8.35 -3.43 -6.61
N GLU A 4 -8.87 -4.65 -6.47
CA GLU A 4 -8.07 -5.82 -6.10
C GLU A 4 -7.05 -6.12 -7.20
N LEU A 5 -5.75 -6.07 -6.86
CA LEU A 5 -4.66 -6.36 -7.79
C LEU A 5 -4.33 -7.87 -7.85
N GLY A 6 -4.72 -8.63 -6.82
CA GLY A 6 -4.47 -10.07 -6.73
C GLY A 6 -4.83 -10.63 -5.34
N ARG A 7 -5.01 -11.95 -5.27
CA ARG A 7 -5.37 -12.70 -4.06
C ARG A 7 -4.29 -13.73 -3.74
N PHE A 8 -3.82 -13.75 -2.49
CA PHE A 8 -2.79 -14.68 -2.02
C PHE A 8 -3.42 -15.70 -1.07
N ASN A 9 -3.23 -17.01 -1.34
CA ASN A 9 -4.01 -18.08 -0.71
C ASN A 9 -3.48 -18.64 0.64
N MET A 10 -2.27 -18.29 1.11
CA MET A 10 -1.65 -19.02 2.26
C MET A 10 -0.85 -18.19 3.28
N GLY A 11 -0.93 -16.86 3.26
CA GLY A 11 -0.15 -15.99 4.15
C GLY A 11 0.34 -14.78 3.38
N SER A 12 -0.39 -13.68 3.55
CA SER A 12 -0.60 -12.66 2.52
C SER A 12 0.28 -11.43 2.72
N THR A 13 1.60 -11.62 2.77
CA THR A 13 2.52 -10.49 2.80
C THR A 13 2.71 -9.95 1.39
N VAL A 14 2.27 -8.71 1.16
CA VAL A 14 2.51 -8.00 -0.08
C VAL A 14 3.66 -7.02 0.13
N ILE A 15 4.69 -7.13 -0.70
CA ILE A 15 5.77 -6.14 -0.78
C ILE A 15 5.64 -5.46 -2.14
N VAL A 16 5.43 -4.13 -2.14
CA VAL A 16 5.30 -3.32 -3.36
C VAL A 16 6.49 -2.37 -3.44
N LEU A 17 7.16 -2.34 -4.60
CA LEU A 17 8.31 -1.49 -4.86
C LEU A 17 7.94 -0.44 -5.92
N PHE A 18 8.47 0.76 -5.75
CA PHE A 18 8.33 1.87 -6.71
C PHE A 18 9.72 2.42 -7.03
N GLY A 19 9.85 3.10 -8.18
CA GLY A 19 11.05 3.85 -8.49
C GLY A 19 11.34 4.93 -7.43
N PRO A 20 12.59 5.43 -7.36
CA PRO A 20 12.97 6.46 -6.40
C PRO A 20 12.06 7.69 -6.56
N GLU A 21 11.65 8.27 -5.44
CA GLU A 21 10.85 9.51 -5.40
C GLU A 21 9.52 9.45 -6.16
N ARG A 22 8.89 8.26 -6.32
CA ARG A 22 7.61 8.13 -7.05
C ARG A 22 6.36 8.18 -6.18
N VAL A 23 6.48 7.91 -4.89
CA VAL A 23 5.35 7.82 -3.94
C VAL A 23 5.62 8.67 -2.72
N GLU A 24 4.56 9.34 -2.25
CA GLU A 24 4.49 9.98 -0.94
C GLU A 24 3.54 9.17 -0.07
N TRP A 25 4.06 8.57 0.99
CA TRP A 25 3.30 7.73 1.92
C TRP A 25 2.49 8.58 2.90
N ASP A 26 1.31 8.09 3.28
CA ASP A 26 0.53 8.71 4.35
C ASP A 26 1.25 8.48 5.69
N LYS A 27 1.44 9.54 6.48
CA LYS A 27 2.23 9.50 7.73
C LYS A 27 1.67 8.53 8.78
N ARG A 28 0.41 8.11 8.65
CA ARG A 28 -0.24 7.13 9.52
C ARG A 28 0.19 5.69 9.24
N ILE A 29 0.78 5.43 8.08
CA ILE A 29 1.29 4.11 7.71
C ILE A 29 2.68 3.95 8.34
N VAL A 30 2.69 3.32 9.51
CA VAL A 30 3.88 2.99 10.31
C VAL A 30 3.86 1.49 10.66
N ALA A 31 4.91 1.00 11.30
CA ALA A 31 4.91 -0.38 11.80
C ALA A 31 3.68 -0.64 12.68
N ASP A 32 3.10 -1.84 12.55
CA ASP A 32 1.89 -2.29 13.26
C ASP A 32 0.60 -1.49 13.01
N ALA A 33 0.62 -0.51 12.09
CA ALA A 33 -0.57 0.22 11.70
C ALA A 33 -1.60 -0.74 11.07
N THR A 34 -2.84 -0.72 11.58
CA THR A 34 -3.95 -1.45 10.97
C THR A 34 -4.34 -0.78 9.65
N VAL A 35 -4.44 -1.58 8.58
CA VAL A 35 -4.89 -1.12 7.25
C VAL A 35 -6.20 -1.78 6.87
N ARG A 36 -7.01 -1.11 6.06
CA ARG A 36 -8.26 -1.66 5.51
C ARG A 36 -8.23 -1.75 3.99
N MET A 37 -8.94 -2.72 3.43
CA MET A 37 -9.10 -2.82 1.97
C MET A 37 -9.73 -1.53 1.43
N GLY A 38 -9.16 -1.00 0.34
CA GLY A 38 -9.59 0.26 -0.27
C GLY A 38 -9.03 1.51 0.38
N GLU A 39 -8.29 1.38 1.49
CA GLU A 39 -7.62 2.50 2.14
C GLU A 39 -6.46 3.03 1.29
N ARG A 40 -6.33 4.37 1.24
CA ARG A 40 -5.21 5.02 0.56
C ARG A 40 -3.97 4.96 1.45
N LEU A 41 -2.98 4.17 1.03
CA LEU A 41 -1.68 4.07 1.71
C LEU A 41 -0.73 5.23 1.36
N GLY A 42 -0.86 5.81 0.17
CA GLY A 42 0.00 6.88 -0.32
C GLY A 42 -0.56 7.51 -1.58
N ARG A 43 0.14 8.53 -2.09
CA ARG A 43 -0.17 9.20 -3.36
C ARG A 43 1.05 9.21 -4.27
N ARG A 44 0.80 9.24 -5.58
CA ARG A 44 1.86 9.46 -6.56
C ARG A 44 2.43 10.88 -6.37
N LYS A 45 3.75 11.00 -6.27
CA LYS A 45 4.42 12.31 -6.38
C LYS A 45 4.20 12.84 -7.80
N THR A 46 3.77 14.09 -7.91
CA THR A 46 3.50 14.74 -9.21
C THR A 46 4.76 15.42 -9.68
#